data_AF-A0AAU1TVR0-F1
#
_entry.id   AF-A0AAU1TVR0-F1
#
_cell.length_a   1.000
_cell.length_b   1.000
_cell.length_c   1.000
_cell.angle_alpha   90.00
_cell.angle_beta   90.00
_cell.angle_gamma   90.00
#
_symmetry.space_group_name_H-M   'P 1'
#
loop_
_entity.id
_entity.type
_entity.pdbx_description
1 polymer ?
#
loop_
_entity_poly.entity_id
_entity_poly.type
_entity_poly.pdbx_seq_one_letter_code
_entity_poly.pdbx_strand_id
1 'polypeptide(L)'
;MAALICTKPGHWSRLIYRIHLDRGPAKGRRKGFTETDYARLLDAAHQQLGGPIVLVWDNLNTHVSHRMRQLVDARLWLTVYQLPAYAPEFNLAEGVWSHLKRSLANLTKHSLDQLTSLVKTRLKRMQYRPGLLDGLIAKTGLDFQPP
;
A
#
# COMPACT_ATOMS: atom_id res chain seq x y z
N MET A 1 -4.76 -3.62 -6.49
CA MET A 1 -4.50 -2.30 -5.87
C MET A 1 -3.36 -2.50 -4.89
N ALA A 2 -2.51 -1.49 -4.71
CA ALA A 2 -1.44 -1.52 -3.71
C ALA A 2 -1.42 -0.19 -2.96
N ALA A 3 -1.08 -0.21 -1.67
CA ALA A 3 -0.98 0.98 -0.84
C ALA A 3 0.12 0.84 0.20
N LEU A 4 0.63 1.98 0.63
CA LEU A 4 1.63 2.18 1.67
C LEU A 4 1.10 3.23 2.64
N ILE A 5 1.13 2.93 3.94
CA ILE A 5 1.05 3.96 4.98
C ILE A 5 2.50 4.33 5.33
N CYS A 6 2.80 5.62 5.28
CA CYS A 6 4.14 6.15 5.47
C CYS A 6 4.14 7.14 6.64
N THR A 7 5.07 6.95 7.57
CA THR A 7 5.36 7.87 8.67
C THR A 7 6.73 8.49 8.44
N LYS A 8 6.90 9.74 8.87
CA LYS A 8 8.20 10.43 8.92
C LYS A 8 8.18 11.38 10.11
N PRO A 9 9.17 11.34 11.03
CA PRO A 9 9.24 12.26 12.15
C PRO A 9 9.11 13.72 11.69
N GLY A 10 8.32 14.51 12.41
CA GLY A 10 8.05 15.91 12.07
C GLY A 10 7.09 16.12 10.88
N HIS A 11 6.51 15.06 10.31
CA HIS A 11 5.54 15.17 9.22
C HIS A 11 4.27 14.35 9.50
N TRP A 12 3.16 14.76 8.90
CA TRP A 12 1.92 13.99 8.95
C TRP A 12 2.05 12.67 8.21
N SER A 13 1.43 11.63 8.78
CA SER A 13 1.28 10.32 8.14
C SER A 13 0.61 10.44 6.78
N ARG A 14 1.09 9.65 5.81
CA ARG A 14 0.63 9.71 4.42
C ARG A 14 0.20 8.34 3.95
N LEU A 15 -0.86 8.31 3.15
CA LEU A 15 -1.29 7.12 2.43
C LEU A 15 -0.91 7.27 0.96
N ILE A 16 -0.04 6.41 0.43
CA ILE A 16 0.38 6.40 -0.98
C ILE A 16 -0.17 5.13 -1.62
N TYR A 17 -0.87 5.23 -2.74
CA TYR A 17 -1.52 4.07 -3.35
C TYR A 17 -1.59 4.12 -4.87
N ARG A 18 -1.77 2.96 -5.48
CA ARG A 18 -2.00 2.78 -6.91
C ARG A 18 -3.16 1.83 -7.15
N ILE A 19 -4.02 2.18 -8.10
CA ILE A 19 -5.17 1.36 -8.53
C ILE A 19 -4.98 0.99 -9.99
N HIS A 20 -5.00 -0.30 -10.28
CA HIS A 20 -5.09 -0.82 -11.64
C HIS A 20 -6.53 -1.25 -11.89
N LEU A 21 -7.10 -0.75 -12.98
CA LEU A 21 -8.39 -1.15 -13.49
C LEU A 21 -8.14 -2.20 -14.56
N ASP A 22 -8.58 -3.43 -14.30
CA ASP A 22 -8.64 -4.45 -15.35
C ASP A 22 -9.94 -4.23 -16.15
N ARG A 23 -9.81 -3.95 -17.45
CA ARG A 23 -10.93 -3.56 -18.33
C ARG A 23 -11.35 -4.68 -19.29
N GLY A 24 -10.94 -5.93 -19.06
CA GLY A 24 -11.41 -7.08 -19.83
C GLY A 24 -10.28 -7.91 -20.45
N PRO A 25 -10.62 -8.98 -21.19
CA PRO A 25 -9.69 -10.06 -21.49
C PRO A 25 -8.75 -9.67 -22.63
N ALA A 26 -7.67 -8.97 -22.32
CA ALA A 26 -6.46 -9.08 -23.13
C ALA A 26 -5.82 -10.44 -22.79
N LYS A 27 -6.05 -11.45 -23.64
CA LYS A 27 -5.48 -12.79 -23.52
C LYS A 27 -3.97 -12.66 -23.20
N GLY A 28 -3.53 -13.16 -22.04
CA GLY A 28 -2.13 -13.12 -21.61
C GLY A 28 -1.71 -11.93 -20.72
N ARG A 29 -2.60 -10.99 -20.38
CA ARG A 29 -2.26 -9.92 -19.42
C ARG A 29 -2.23 -10.47 -17.99
N ARG A 30 -1.11 -10.29 -17.26
CA ARG A 30 -1.01 -10.63 -15.84
C ARG A 30 -2.04 -9.82 -15.05
N LYS A 31 -2.97 -10.51 -14.39
CA LYS A 31 -3.94 -9.90 -13.48
C LYS A 31 -3.22 -9.46 -12.20
N GLY A 32 -3.46 -8.23 -11.76
CA GLY A 32 -2.89 -7.70 -10.51
C GLY A 32 -1.66 -6.80 -10.70
N PHE A 33 -0.98 -6.50 -9.60
CA PHE A 33 0.24 -5.71 -9.60
C PHE A 33 1.45 -6.60 -9.92
N THR A 34 2.29 -6.14 -10.83
CA THR A 34 3.58 -6.79 -11.13
C THR A 34 4.69 -6.23 -10.24
N GLU A 35 5.83 -6.90 -10.22
CA GLU A 35 7.04 -6.44 -9.52
C GLU A 35 7.44 -5.02 -9.99
N THR A 36 7.26 -4.73 -11.28
CA THR A 36 7.53 -3.40 -11.85
C THR A 36 6.56 -2.34 -11.33
N ASP A 37 5.29 -2.71 -11.11
CA ASP A 37 4.28 -1.80 -10.58
C ASP A 37 4.55 -1.47 -9.11
N TYR A 38 4.98 -2.47 -8.33
CA TYR A 38 5.45 -2.25 -6.97
C TYR A 38 6.69 -1.36 -6.93
N ALA A 39 7.68 -1.61 -7.77
CA ALA A 39 8.88 -0.77 -7.87
C ALA A 39 8.54 0.70 -8.18
N ARG A 40 7.62 0.95 -9.12
CA ARG A 40 7.14 2.31 -9.43
C ARG A 40 6.37 2.95 -8.27
N LEU A 41 5.63 2.18 -7.49
CA LEU A 41 4.98 2.67 -6.28
C LEU A 41 6.02 3.09 -5.24
N LEU A 42 7.07 2.29 -5.04
CA LEU A 42 8.17 2.60 -4.12
C LEU A 42 8.94 3.85 -4.55
N ASP A 43 9.24 3.98 -5.84
CA ASP A 43 9.91 5.19 -6.37
C ASP A 43 9.07 6.45 -6.14
N ALA A 44 7.75 6.36 -6.38
CA ALA A 44 6.84 7.46 -6.13
C ALA A 44 6.73 7.81 -4.63
N ALA A 45 6.86 6.81 -3.75
CA ALA A 45 6.91 7.03 -2.31
C ALA A 45 8.21 7.74 -1.91
N HIS A 46 9.35 7.31 -2.44
CA HIS A 46 10.65 7.94 -2.18
C HIS A 46 10.68 9.40 -2.61
N GLN A 47 10.19 9.70 -3.81
CA GLN A 47 10.08 11.08 -4.32
C GLN A 47 9.21 11.97 -3.42
N GLN A 48 8.12 11.43 -2.85
CA GLN A 48 7.22 12.19 -1.99
C GLN A 48 7.75 12.36 -0.56
N LEU A 49 8.46 11.37 -0.02
CA LEU A 49 8.97 11.39 1.36
C LEU A 49 10.33 12.10 1.48
N GLY A 50 11.09 12.14 0.38
CA GLY A 50 12.35 12.89 0.28
C GLY A 50 13.45 12.36 1.18
N GLY A 51 13.56 11.03 1.33
CA GLY A 51 14.57 10.40 2.18
C GLY A 51 14.56 8.87 2.11
N PRO A 52 15.49 8.20 2.81
CA PRO A 52 15.51 6.75 2.92
C PRO A 52 14.18 6.20 3.45
N ILE A 53 13.81 5.02 2.98
CA ILE A 53 12.57 4.34 3.35
C ILE A 53 12.89 3.00 3.99
N VAL A 54 12.32 2.78 5.17
CA VAL A 54 12.17 1.45 5.75
C VAL A 54 10.79 0.95 5.37
N LEU A 55 10.75 -0.11 4.56
CA LEU A 55 9.52 -0.75 4.10
C LEU A 55 9.29 -2.04 4.89
N VAL A 56 8.11 -2.16 5.48
CA VAL A 56 7.63 -3.40 6.10
C VAL A 56 6.44 -3.90 5.29
N TRP A 57 6.50 -5.15 4.82
CA TRP A 57 5.41 -5.76 4.03
C TRP A 57 5.30 -7.27 4.25
N ASP A 58 4.18 -7.84 3.80
CA ASP A 58 3.90 -9.27 3.88
C ASP A 58 4.65 -10.11 2.84
N ASN A 59 4.51 -11.43 2.96
CA ASN A 59 5.19 -12.41 2.12
C ASN A 59 4.42 -12.76 0.84
N LEU A 60 3.67 -11.81 0.27
CA LEU A 60 3.01 -12.02 -1.03
C LEU A 60 4.05 -12.49 -2.06
N ASN A 61 3.74 -13.51 -2.87
CA ASN A 61 4.67 -14.12 -3.82
C ASN A 61 5.42 -13.11 -4.70
N THR A 62 4.76 -12.00 -5.05
CA THR A 62 5.39 -10.92 -5.84
C THR A 62 6.45 -10.17 -5.03
N HIS A 63 6.21 -9.90 -3.74
CA HIS A 63 7.14 -9.23 -2.82
C HIS A 63 8.41 -10.06 -2.55
N VAL A 64 8.27 -11.38 -2.46
CA VAL A 64 9.39 -12.31 -2.17
C VAL A 64 10.07 -12.88 -3.42
N SER A 65 9.58 -12.51 -4.61
CA SER A 65 10.12 -13.01 -5.87
C SER A 65 11.58 -12.59 -6.07
N HIS A 66 12.36 -13.41 -6.79
CA HIS A 66 13.74 -13.05 -7.15
C HIS A 66 13.81 -11.73 -7.93
N ARG A 67 12.85 -11.51 -8.83
CA ARG A 67 12.78 -10.26 -9.60
C ARG A 67 12.53 -9.05 -8.71
N MET A 68 11.65 -9.17 -7.71
CA MET A 68 11.41 -8.07 -6.77
C MET A 68 12.63 -7.80 -5.89
N ARG A 69 13.34 -8.83 -5.42
CA ARG A 69 14.62 -8.66 -4.69
C ARG A 69 15.63 -7.85 -5.50
N GLN A 70 15.86 -8.19 -6.76
CA GLN A 70 16.74 -7.40 -7.63
C GLN A 70 16.30 -5.94 -7.78
N LEU A 71 14.98 -5.69 -7.83
CA LEU A 71 14.46 -4.33 -7.89
C LEU A 71 14.68 -3.58 -6.56
N VAL A 72 14.52 -4.25 -5.42
CA VAL A 72 14.84 -3.67 -4.11
C VAL A 72 16.32 -3.37 -3.99
N ASP A 73 17.20 -4.32 -4.34
CA ASP A 73 18.66 -4.18 -4.22
C ASP A 73 19.22 -3.03 -5.07
N ALA A 74 18.56 -2.70 -6.19
CA ALA A 74 18.92 -1.56 -7.03
C ALA A 74 18.61 -0.19 -6.39
N ARG A 75 17.98 -0.14 -5.21
CA ARG A 75 17.54 1.09 -4.53
C ARG A 75 18.28 1.25 -3.20
N LEU A 76 19.43 1.92 -3.23
CA LEU A 76 20.27 2.16 -2.05
C LEU A 76 19.57 2.92 -0.90
N TRP A 77 18.47 3.62 -1.20
CA TRP A 77 17.65 4.34 -0.22
C TRP A 77 16.59 3.47 0.45
N LEU A 78 16.45 2.20 0.07
CA LEU A 78 15.37 1.32 0.52
C LEU A 78 15.90 0.18 1.39
N THR A 79 15.36 0.07 2.60
CA THR A 79 15.55 -1.08 3.49
C THR A 79 14.22 -1.83 3.59
N VAL A 80 14.24 -3.15 3.41
CA VAL A 80 13.02 -3.98 3.42
C VAL A 80 13.06 -4.97 4.57
N TYR A 81 12.00 -4.99 5.37
CA TYR A 81 11.71 -6.03 6.35
C TYR A 81 10.46 -6.81 5.94
N GLN A 82 10.56 -8.13 6.02
CA GLN A 82 9.44 -9.03 5.78
C GLN A 82 8.74 -9.33 7.11
N LEU A 83 7.42 -9.28 7.10
CA LEU A 83 6.63 -9.74 8.24
C LEU A 83 6.76 -11.27 8.38
N PRO A 84 6.68 -11.79 9.62
CA PRO A 84 6.52 -13.22 9.83
C PRO A 84 5.33 -13.76 9.04
N ALA A 85 5.41 -15.04 8.64
CA ALA A 85 4.28 -15.70 8.01
C ALA A 85 3.05 -15.66 8.95
N TYR A 86 1.87 -15.46 8.37
CA TYR A 86 0.59 -15.43 9.09
C TYR A 86 0.42 -14.34 10.16
N ALA A 87 1.09 -13.19 10.01
CA ALA A 87 0.93 -12.06 10.92
C ALA A 87 0.24 -10.83 10.26
N PRO A 88 -1.00 -10.97 9.77
CA PRO A 88 -1.72 -9.90 9.07
C PRO A 88 -2.03 -8.69 9.95
N GLU A 89 -2.05 -8.85 11.28
CA GLU A 89 -2.26 -7.78 12.26
C GLU A 89 -1.18 -6.69 12.22
N PHE A 90 0.03 -7.02 11.74
CA PHE A 90 1.12 -6.07 11.56
C PHE A 90 1.13 -5.43 10.16
N ASN A 91 0.31 -5.92 9.23
CA ASN A 91 0.22 -5.34 7.89
C ASN A 91 -0.70 -4.11 7.90
N LEU A 92 -0.08 -2.92 7.92
CA LEU A 92 -0.79 -1.63 7.89
C LEU A 92 -1.78 -1.51 6.72
N ALA A 93 -1.49 -2.13 5.57
CA ALA A 93 -2.38 -2.09 4.42
C ALA A 93 -3.71 -2.81 4.70
N GLU A 94 -3.75 -3.85 5.54
CA GLU A 94 -4.99 -4.54 5.93
C GLU A 94 -5.94 -3.62 6.68
N GLY A 95 -5.41 -2.68 7.47
CA GLY A 95 -6.19 -1.63 8.11
C GLY A 95 -6.90 -0.74 7.10
N VAL A 96 -6.18 -0.32 6.05
CA VAL A 96 -6.73 0.48 4.93
C VAL A 96 -7.81 -0.30 4.20
N TRP A 97 -7.55 -1.58 3.88
CA TRP A 97 -8.51 -2.43 3.19
C TRP A 97 -9.75 -2.72 4.02
N SER A 98 -9.60 -2.95 5.31
CA SER A 98 -10.72 -3.16 6.22
C SER A 98 -11.61 -1.92 6.33
N HIS A 99 -11.00 -0.73 6.46
CA HIS A 99 -11.73 0.53 6.48
C HIS A 99 -12.45 0.79 5.15
N LEU A 100 -11.77 0.57 4.03
CA LEU A 100 -12.35 0.71 2.70
C LEU A 100 -13.54 -0.24 2.51
N LYS A 101 -13.37 -1.54 2.78
CA LYS A 101 -14.43 -2.55 2.66
C LYS A 101 -15.65 -2.18 3.49
N ARG A 102 -15.46 -1.77 4.76
CA ARG A 102 -16.56 -1.33 5.64
C ARG A 102 -17.29 -0.11 5.08
N SER A 103 -16.57 0.84 4.49
CA SER A 103 -17.18 2.02 3.86
C SER A 103 -17.98 1.71 2.59
N LEU A 104 -17.76 0.53 1.99
CA LEU A 104 -18.41 0.07 0.77
C LEU A 104 -19.54 -0.94 1.03
N ALA A 105 -19.60 -1.56 2.21
CA ALA A 105 -20.48 -2.68 2.53
C ALA A 105 -21.98 -2.41 2.31
N ASN A 106 -22.41 -1.13 2.32
CA ASN A 106 -23.80 -0.73 2.16
C ASN A 106 -24.11 -0.02 0.82
N LEU A 107 -23.23 -0.16 -0.19
CA LEU A 107 -23.38 0.55 -1.45
C LEU A 107 -23.64 -0.41 -2.61
N THR A 108 -24.89 -0.46 -3.05
CA THR A 108 -25.27 -1.06 -4.33
C THR A 108 -24.76 -0.17 -5.47
N LYS A 109 -23.78 -0.64 -6.23
CA LYS A 109 -23.29 0.03 -7.44
C LYS A 109 -23.44 -0.91 -8.62
N HIS A 110 -23.87 -0.35 -9.76
CA HIS A 110 -24.30 -1.10 -10.92
C HIS A 110 -23.22 -1.18 -12.03
N SER A 111 -22.00 -0.67 -11.79
CA SER A 111 -20.88 -0.78 -12.74
C SER A 111 -19.49 -0.69 -12.09
N LEU A 112 -18.48 -1.26 -12.78
CA LEU A 112 -17.08 -1.27 -12.35
C LEU A 112 -16.45 0.15 -12.30
N ASP A 113 -16.83 1.03 -13.21
CA ASP A 113 -16.34 2.41 -13.23
C ASP A 113 -16.88 3.21 -12.05
N GLN A 114 -18.15 3.04 -11.70
CA GLN A 114 -18.74 3.65 -10.50
C GLN A 114 -18.07 3.13 -9.23
N LEU A 115 -17.81 1.82 -9.14
CA LEU A 115 -17.09 1.24 -8.01
C LEU A 115 -15.67 1.82 -7.93
N THR A 116 -14.96 1.95 -9.04
CA THR A 116 -13.59 2.48 -9.05
C THR A 116 -13.54 3.95 -8.67
N SER A 117 -14.44 4.77 -9.21
CA SER A 117 -14.56 6.18 -8.83
C SER A 117 -14.81 6.34 -7.33
N LEU A 118 -15.68 5.50 -6.78
CA LEU A 118 -15.98 5.47 -5.36
C LEU A 118 -14.76 5.05 -4.52
N VAL A 119 -14.07 3.97 -4.90
CA VAL A 119 -12.83 3.52 -4.22
C VAL A 119 -11.78 4.63 -4.22
N LYS A 120 -11.53 5.28 -5.37
CA LYS A 120 -10.62 6.43 -5.48
C LYS A 120 -11.03 7.56 -4.54
N THR A 121 -12.30 7.91 -4.53
CA THR A 121 -12.84 8.96 -3.67
C THR A 121 -12.63 8.63 -2.18
N ARG A 122 -12.88 7.39 -1.77
CA ARG A 122 -12.71 6.96 -0.37
C ARG A 122 -11.24 6.96 0.04
N LEU A 123 -10.35 6.42 -0.78
CA LEU A 123 -8.91 6.45 -0.52
C LEU A 123 -8.37 7.88 -0.47
N LYS A 124 -8.83 8.76 -1.37
CA LYS A 124 -8.48 10.17 -1.35
C LYS A 124 -8.95 10.85 -0.06
N ARG A 125 -10.15 10.56 0.43
CA ARG A 125 -10.62 11.07 1.74
C ARG A 125 -9.76 10.55 2.90
N MET A 126 -9.30 9.29 2.85
CA MET A 126 -8.39 8.75 3.87
C MET A 126 -7.03 9.47 3.86
N GLN A 127 -6.50 9.85 2.70
CA GLN A 127 -5.26 10.64 2.61
C GLN A 127 -5.34 11.98 3.38
N TYR A 128 -6.54 12.57 3.50
CA TYR A 128 -6.75 13.83 4.22
C TYR A 128 -7.16 13.65 5.69
N ARG A 129 -7.01 12.44 6.24
CA ARG A 129 -7.35 12.13 7.64
C ARG A 129 -6.13 11.53 8.36
N PRO A 130 -5.12 12.36 8.71
CA PRO A 130 -3.91 11.89 9.37
C PRO A 130 -4.22 11.10 10.65
N GLY A 131 -5.14 11.56 11.50
CA GLY A 131 -5.52 10.82 12.71
C GLY A 131 -6.13 9.43 12.47
N LEU A 132 -6.74 9.17 11.30
CA LEU A 132 -7.15 7.82 10.93
C LEU A 132 -5.93 6.94 10.62
N LEU A 133 -4.95 7.49 9.90
CA LEU A 133 -3.72 6.78 9.57
C LEU A 133 -2.90 6.50 10.84
N ASP A 134 -2.80 7.47 11.74
CA ASP A 134 -2.13 7.33 13.04
C ASP A 134 -2.81 6.26 13.90
N GLY A 135 -4.15 6.20 13.90
CA GLY A 135 -4.89 5.14 14.57
C GLY A 135 -4.67 3.75 13.96
N LEU A 136 -4.51 3.65 12.64
CA LEU A 136 -4.15 2.39 11.98
C LEU A 136 -2.73 1.95 12.34
N ILE A 137 -1.80 2.89 12.45
CA ILE A 137 -0.42 2.67 12.89
C ILE A 137 -0.41 2.17 14.34
N ALA A 138 -1.06 2.90 15.25
CA ALA A 138 -1.13 2.54 16.66
C ALA A 138 -1.70 1.13 16.89
N LYS A 139 -2.66 0.70 16.06
CA LYS A 139 -3.26 -0.63 16.16
C LYS A 139 -2.26 -1.77 15.90
N THR A 140 -1.21 -1.53 15.12
CA THR A 140 -0.19 -2.57 14.86
C THR A 140 0.74 -2.81 16.04
N GLY A 141 0.78 -1.91 17.02
CA GLY A 141 1.70 -1.99 18.15
C GLY A 141 3.18 -1.90 17.77
N LEU A 142 3.49 -1.61 16.50
CA LEU A 142 4.85 -1.43 16.01
C LEU A 142 5.34 -0.05 16.45
N ASP A 143 6.48 -0.05 17.14
CA ASP A 143 7.23 1.17 17.39
C ASP A 143 8.12 1.46 16.16
N PHE A 144 7.94 2.65 15.58
CA PHE A 144 8.69 3.13 14.43
C PHE A 144 9.73 4.19 14.81
N GLN A 145 9.99 4.38 16.11
CA GLN A 145 11.12 5.18 16.57
C GLN A 145 12.43 4.51 16.10
N PRO A 146 13.38 5.26 15.53
CA PRO A 146 14.73 4.73 15.32
C PRO A 146 15.36 4.41 16.69
N PRO A 147 16.21 3.36 16.78
CA PRO A 147 16.99 3.07 17.98
C PRO A 147 17.97 4.19 18.34
#